data_AF-A0A923LBK6-F1
#
_entry.id   AF-A0A923LBK6-F1
#
_cell.length_a   1.000
_cell.length_b   1.000
_cell.length_c   1.000
_cell.angle_alpha   90.00
_cell.angle_beta   90.00
_cell.angle_gamma   90.00
#
_symmetry.space_group_name_H-M   'P 1'
#
loop_
_entity.id
_entity.type
_entity.pdbx_description
1 polymer ?
#
loop_
_entity_poly.entity_id
_entity_poly.type
_entity_poly.pdbx_seq_one_letter_code
_entity_poly.pdbx_strand_id
1 'polypeptide(L)'
;MRLEREEKKMAEKKAAHFRETMERLTAASHVQTEYFGDHKRIEGYYESQMTGRMFGCDRLLKQENLFGRLQLGYNPNRERVFLFAHLKTSRYDTVASRYQKELKEYQQKSLLKGDNENRAYVSRYWQGASVLIEKRENKPWTRRSIASYLGRENMEAVQKTLPFFRREEETRELKELRARKKQIEEELQGLQQEERLPREEQTERAQRSQQAGELRQEAVAGSSKEELLEALLIRKDAASRQFLRRMNYAYDFQKKDIESYYRERKKTLGQVKAETSGETEGSEDSEE
;
A
#
# COMPACT_ATOMS: atom_id res chain seq x y z
N MET A 1 20.32 -30.10 -12.41
CA MET A 1 21.33 -29.01 -12.39
C MET A 1 20.84 -27.62 -12.83
N ARG A 2 20.31 -27.37 -14.05
CA ARG A 2 19.78 -26.02 -14.40
C ARG A 2 18.49 -25.66 -13.64
N LEU A 3 17.55 -26.60 -13.56
CA LEU A 3 16.29 -26.46 -12.83
C LEU A 3 16.51 -26.23 -11.32
N GLU A 4 17.36 -27.03 -10.67
CA GLU A 4 17.70 -26.86 -9.25
C GLU A 4 18.36 -25.50 -8.94
N ARG A 5 19.14 -24.94 -9.89
CA ARG A 5 19.72 -23.59 -9.73
C ARG A 5 18.67 -22.50 -9.88
N GLU A 6 17.69 -22.68 -10.74
CA GLU A 6 16.58 -21.75 -10.91
C GLU A 6 15.63 -21.78 -9.70
N GLU A 7 15.32 -22.98 -9.19
CA GLU A 7 14.54 -23.17 -7.97
C GLU A 7 15.22 -22.55 -6.75
N LYS A 8 16.53 -22.77 -6.58
CA LYS A 8 17.31 -22.11 -5.51
C LYS A 8 17.27 -20.59 -5.63
N LYS A 9 17.49 -20.04 -6.83
CA LYS A 9 17.39 -18.58 -7.05
C LYS A 9 15.99 -18.04 -6.76
N MET A 10 14.94 -18.79 -7.09
CA MET A 10 13.56 -18.38 -6.80
C MET A 10 13.26 -18.45 -5.30
N ALA A 11 13.74 -19.47 -4.60
CA ALA A 11 13.63 -19.60 -3.15
C ALA A 11 14.37 -18.46 -2.42
N GLU A 12 15.59 -18.12 -2.86
CA GLU A 12 16.38 -17.01 -2.32
C GLU A 12 15.67 -15.66 -2.53
N LYS A 13 15.12 -15.42 -3.72
CA LYS A 13 14.35 -14.21 -4.02
C LYS A 13 13.10 -14.11 -3.13
N LYS A 14 12.38 -15.21 -2.95
CA LYS A 14 11.21 -15.26 -2.05
C LYS A 14 11.61 -14.98 -0.61
N ALA A 15 12.67 -15.61 -0.11
CA ALA A 15 13.17 -15.38 1.24
C ALA A 15 13.60 -13.93 1.46
N ALA A 16 14.26 -13.31 0.47
CA ALA A 16 14.62 -11.89 0.50
C ALA A 16 13.37 -10.99 0.54
N HIS A 17 12.37 -11.27 -0.30
CA HIS A 17 11.09 -10.55 -0.30
C HIS A 17 10.35 -10.63 1.04
N PHE A 18 10.33 -11.82 1.67
CA PHE A 18 9.73 -12.01 2.98
C PHE A 18 10.47 -11.23 4.08
N ARG A 19 11.81 -11.29 4.09
CA ARG A 19 12.62 -10.50 5.02
C ARG A 19 12.35 -9.01 4.87
N GLU A 20 12.37 -8.50 3.64
CA GLU A 20 12.07 -7.09 3.35
C GLU A 20 10.66 -6.71 3.82
N THR A 21 9.65 -7.56 3.55
CA THR A 21 8.27 -7.32 3.97
C THR A 21 8.14 -7.28 5.48
N MET A 22 8.83 -8.18 6.19
CA MET A 22 8.86 -8.21 7.65
C MET A 22 9.51 -6.95 8.21
N GLU A 23 10.67 -6.54 7.71
CA GLU A 23 11.34 -5.29 8.11
C GLU A 23 10.43 -4.08 7.90
N ARG A 24 9.70 -4.02 6.79
CA ARG A 24 8.76 -2.92 6.50
C ARG A 24 7.56 -2.91 7.46
N LEU A 25 7.07 -4.08 7.87
CA LEU A 25 5.96 -4.21 8.83
C LEU A 25 6.37 -3.90 10.27
N THR A 26 7.63 -4.16 10.63
CA THR A 26 8.18 -3.91 11.98
C THR A 26 8.84 -2.54 12.10
N ALA A 27 9.07 -1.83 10.99
CA ALA A 27 9.67 -0.52 10.99
C ALA A 27 8.90 0.45 11.90
N ALA A 28 9.65 1.13 12.77
CA ALA A 28 9.11 2.26 13.51
C ALA A 28 8.55 3.29 12.51
N SER A 29 7.35 3.76 12.80
CA SER A 29 6.69 4.78 12.00
C SER A 29 6.43 5.99 12.87
N HIS A 30 6.86 7.15 12.39
CA HIS A 30 6.53 8.43 12.97
C HIS A 30 5.26 8.95 12.31
N VAL A 31 4.25 9.29 13.11
CA VAL A 31 2.96 9.77 12.62
C VAL A 31 2.76 11.19 13.11
N GLN A 32 2.60 12.12 12.17
CA GLN A 32 2.28 13.52 12.40
C GLN A 32 0.87 13.77 11.87
N THR A 33 -0.04 14.13 12.76
CA THR A 33 -1.38 14.61 12.39
C THR A 33 -1.34 16.13 12.35
N GLU A 34 -1.88 16.71 11.28
CA GLU A 34 -1.88 18.15 11.07
C GLU A 34 -3.33 18.64 11.17
N TYR A 35 -3.52 19.73 11.90
CA TYR A 35 -4.81 20.38 11.98
C TYR A 35 -4.94 21.38 10.85
N PHE A 36 -6.08 21.35 10.17
CA PHE A 36 -6.37 22.18 9.02
C PHE A 36 -6.20 23.70 9.25
N GLY A 37 -6.17 24.17 10.50
CA GLY A 37 -5.87 25.56 10.84
C GLY A 37 -4.50 26.06 10.34
N ASP A 38 -3.53 25.15 10.15
CA ASP A 38 -2.25 25.46 9.53
C ASP A 38 -2.19 24.79 8.14
N HIS A 39 -2.35 25.57 7.07
CA HIS A 39 -2.19 25.08 5.70
C HIS A 39 -0.79 24.52 5.48
N LYS A 40 -0.68 23.19 5.49
CA LYS A 40 0.58 22.49 5.25
C LYS A 40 0.50 21.75 3.93
N ARG A 41 1.37 22.17 3.01
CA ARG A 41 1.48 21.54 1.69
C ARG A 41 2.03 20.13 1.82
N ILE A 42 1.53 19.25 0.97
CA ILE A 42 2.09 17.92 0.78
C ILE A 42 3.55 18.00 0.32
N GLU A 43 4.42 17.16 0.90
CA GLU A 43 5.83 17.09 0.54
C GLU A 43 6.05 16.11 -0.63
N GLY A 44 6.93 16.45 -1.58
CA GLY A 44 7.28 15.58 -2.71
C GLY A 44 6.27 15.57 -3.86
N TYR A 45 5.29 16.47 -3.83
CA TYR A 45 4.33 16.72 -4.90
C TYR A 45 4.50 18.15 -5.41
N TYR A 46 4.72 18.28 -6.72
CA TYR A 46 4.87 19.57 -7.38
C TYR A 46 3.62 19.88 -8.19
N GLU A 47 2.89 20.89 -7.74
CA GLU A 47 1.75 21.46 -8.46
C GLU A 47 2.25 22.44 -9.52
N SER A 48 1.79 22.25 -10.75
CA SER A 48 2.04 23.23 -11.80
C SER A 48 1.23 24.48 -11.47
N GLN A 49 1.88 25.66 -11.50
CA GLN A 49 1.21 26.96 -11.42
C GLN A 49 0.46 27.27 -12.74
N MET A 50 -0.43 26.37 -13.18
CA MET A 50 -1.31 26.69 -14.30
C MET A 50 -2.37 27.69 -13.83
N THR A 51 -2.62 28.69 -14.67
CA THR A 51 -3.68 29.69 -14.52
C THR A 51 -5.04 29.01 -14.27
N GLY A 52 -5.65 29.29 -13.11
CA GLY A 52 -6.98 28.81 -12.76
C GLY A 52 -7.08 27.82 -11.59
N ARG A 53 -5.96 27.29 -11.07
CA ARG A 53 -5.94 26.47 -9.84
C ARG A 53 -5.51 27.32 -8.66
N MET A 54 -6.46 27.55 -7.75
CA MET A 54 -6.33 28.57 -6.71
C MET A 54 -5.74 28.03 -5.40
N PHE A 55 -5.75 26.71 -5.21
CA PHE A 55 -5.47 26.09 -3.91
C PHE A 55 -4.47 24.94 -4.02
N GLY A 56 -3.59 24.83 -3.02
CA GLY A 56 -2.67 23.71 -2.91
C GLY A 56 -3.31 22.51 -2.23
N CYS A 57 -2.79 21.31 -2.49
CA CYS A 57 -3.16 20.10 -1.75
C CYS A 57 -2.70 20.21 -0.30
N ASP A 58 -3.66 20.26 0.63
CA ASP A 58 -3.37 20.27 2.06
C ASP A 58 -3.10 18.86 2.55
N ARG A 59 -2.15 18.77 3.48
CA ARG A 59 -1.84 17.57 4.22
C ARG A 59 -2.58 17.56 5.55
N LEU A 60 -3.19 16.41 5.85
CA LEU A 60 -3.92 16.15 7.10
C LEU A 60 -3.18 15.15 7.98
N LEU A 61 -2.45 14.22 7.35
CA LEU A 61 -1.66 13.23 8.06
C LEU A 61 -0.38 12.95 7.27
N LYS A 62 0.74 12.85 7.97
CA LYS A 62 2.01 12.32 7.47
C LYS A 62 2.39 11.11 8.32
N GLN A 63 2.64 9.99 7.67
CA GLN A 63 3.25 8.81 8.28
C GLN A 63 4.57 8.53 7.56
N GLU A 64 5.66 8.54 8.31
CA GLU A 64 7.01 8.35 7.77
C GLU A 64 7.66 7.15 8.44
N ASN A 65 8.30 6.30 7.64
CA ASN A 65 9.11 5.19 8.12
C ASN A 65 10.47 5.17 7.38
N LEU A 66 11.33 4.22 7.74
CA LEU A 66 12.65 4.04 7.11
C LEU A 66 12.59 3.76 5.61
N PHE A 67 11.43 3.33 5.10
CA PHE A 67 11.27 2.82 3.75
C PHE A 67 10.50 3.78 2.82
N GLY A 68 9.81 4.77 3.36
CA GLY A 68 8.89 5.59 2.61
C GLY A 68 8.10 6.57 3.47
N ARG A 69 7.28 7.35 2.77
CA ARG A 69 6.41 8.36 3.32
C ARG A 69 5.02 8.18 2.74
N LEU A 70 4.04 8.22 3.63
CA LEU A 70 2.62 8.22 3.32
C LEU A 70 2.05 9.55 3.78
N GLN A 71 1.38 10.25 2.89
CA GLN A 71 0.71 11.50 3.19
C GLN A 71 -0.74 11.39 2.78
N LEU A 72 -1.63 11.81 3.67
CA LEU A 72 -3.04 11.94 3.40
C LEU A 72 -3.40 13.39 3.41
N GLY A 73 -4.36 13.73 2.57
CA GLY A 73 -4.72 15.11 2.42
C GLY A 73 -5.99 15.31 1.63
N TYR A 74 -6.29 16.58 1.41
CA TYR A 74 -7.45 17.02 0.67
C TYR A 74 -7.01 17.86 -0.51
N ASN A 75 -7.53 17.53 -1.70
CA ASN A 75 -7.36 18.32 -2.91
C ASN A 75 -8.59 19.24 -3.08
N PRO A 76 -8.50 20.53 -2.72
CA PRO A 76 -9.62 21.48 -2.81
C PRO A 76 -10.06 21.80 -4.23
N ASN A 77 -9.18 21.65 -5.23
CA ASN A 77 -9.53 21.90 -6.64
C ASN A 77 -10.47 20.81 -7.18
N ARG A 78 -10.35 19.58 -6.68
CA ARG A 78 -11.13 18.43 -7.12
C ARG A 78 -12.14 17.95 -6.08
N GLU A 79 -12.10 18.53 -4.88
CA GLU A 79 -12.90 18.18 -3.71
C GLU A 79 -12.77 16.71 -3.29
N ARG A 80 -11.53 16.22 -3.29
CA ARG A 80 -11.22 14.79 -3.08
C ARG A 80 -10.16 14.58 -2.03
N VAL A 81 -10.37 13.58 -1.19
CA VAL A 81 -9.32 13.04 -0.31
C VAL A 81 -8.34 12.25 -1.16
N PHE A 82 -7.05 12.37 -0.85
CA PHE A 82 -6.00 11.62 -1.52
C PHE A 82 -5.10 10.87 -0.55
N LEU A 83 -4.46 9.83 -1.08
CA LEU A 83 -3.36 9.10 -0.47
C LEU A 83 -2.14 9.24 -1.37
N PHE A 84 -1.07 9.80 -0.83
CA PHE A 84 0.21 9.94 -1.51
C PHE A 84 1.25 9.02 -0.87
N ALA A 85 1.80 8.11 -1.65
CA ALA A 85 2.85 7.19 -1.24
C ALA A 85 4.14 7.52 -1.98
N HIS A 86 5.21 7.67 -1.22
CA HIS A 86 6.53 8.04 -1.72
C HIS A 86 7.57 7.06 -1.17
N LEU A 87 8.34 6.39 -2.03
CA LEU A 87 9.43 5.52 -1.59
C LEU A 87 10.70 6.31 -1.32
N LYS A 88 11.37 6.02 -0.20
CA LYS A 88 12.72 6.52 0.04
C LYS A 88 13.70 5.68 -0.76
N THR A 89 14.67 6.33 -1.40
CA THR A 89 15.73 5.66 -2.16
C THR A 89 16.86 5.16 -1.24
N SER A 90 16.93 5.65 0.00
CA SER A 90 17.91 5.22 1.03
C SER A 90 17.29 5.22 2.44
N ARG A 91 17.81 4.34 3.32
CA ARG A 91 17.43 4.28 4.75
C ARG A 91 17.85 5.54 5.53
N TYR A 92 18.86 6.26 5.03
CA TYR A 92 19.38 7.51 5.64
C TYR A 92 18.76 8.78 5.04
N ASP A 93 17.80 8.63 4.12
CA ASP A 93 17.12 9.73 3.46
C ASP A 93 16.15 10.40 4.45
N THR A 94 16.72 11.26 5.30
CA THR A 94 16.03 12.05 6.32
C THR A 94 15.66 13.44 5.81
N VAL A 95 16.26 13.85 4.69
CA VAL A 95 16.02 15.12 4.02
C VAL A 95 15.46 14.81 2.65
N ALA A 96 14.39 15.50 2.24
CA ALA A 96 13.77 15.37 0.92
C ALA A 96 14.67 15.87 -0.23
N SER A 97 15.97 15.58 -0.22
CA SER A 97 16.95 16.24 -1.07
C SER A 97 17.44 15.38 -2.23
N ARG A 98 17.24 15.94 -3.43
CA ARG A 98 17.99 15.79 -4.69
C ARG A 98 17.82 14.54 -5.55
N TYR A 99 17.45 13.38 -5.01
CA TYR A 99 17.25 12.16 -5.84
C TYR A 99 15.83 11.59 -5.82
N GLN A 100 14.92 12.21 -5.04
CA GLN A 100 13.52 11.81 -5.00
C GLN A 100 12.79 12.38 -6.24
N LYS A 101 12.16 11.49 -7.01
CA LYS A 101 11.36 11.89 -8.18
C LYS A 101 10.02 12.42 -7.69
N GLU A 102 9.98 13.73 -7.47
CA GLU A 102 8.74 14.45 -7.17
C GLU A 102 7.66 14.10 -8.20
N LEU A 103 6.44 13.91 -7.72
CA LEU A 103 5.30 13.77 -8.61
C LEU A 103 4.94 15.16 -9.14
N LYS A 104 5.28 15.42 -10.40
CA LYS A 104 4.88 16.65 -11.09
C LYS A 104 3.52 16.47 -11.72
N GLU A 105 2.63 17.45 -11.54
CA GLU A 105 1.27 17.34 -12.04
C GLU A 105 1.18 17.11 -13.57
N TYR A 106 2.01 17.77 -14.37
CA TYR A 106 1.98 17.58 -15.83
C TYR A 106 2.54 16.22 -16.30
N GLN A 107 3.21 15.47 -15.40
CA GLN A 107 3.71 14.12 -15.68
C GLN A 107 2.70 13.03 -15.29
N GLN A 108 1.52 13.43 -14.81
CA GLN A 108 0.44 12.54 -14.41
C GLN A 108 -0.12 11.77 -15.61
N LYS A 109 0.14 10.45 -15.66
CA LYS A 109 -0.70 9.53 -16.44
C LYS A 109 -1.89 9.12 -15.57
N SER A 110 -3.10 9.50 -15.96
CA SER A 110 -4.33 8.96 -15.38
C SER A 110 -4.68 7.62 -16.04
N LEU A 111 -4.89 6.53 -15.29
CA LEU A 111 -5.86 5.49 -15.73
C LEU A 111 -6.27 4.44 -14.67
N LEU A 112 -7.55 4.49 -14.31
CA LEU A 112 -8.43 3.35 -14.01
C LEU A 112 -9.70 3.67 -14.82
N LYS A 113 -10.00 2.84 -15.82
CA LYS A 113 -11.03 3.09 -16.84
C LYS A 113 -12.41 2.81 -16.23
N GLY A 114 -12.99 3.84 -15.63
CA GLY A 114 -14.40 3.88 -15.28
C GLY A 114 -14.77 5.20 -14.61
N ASP A 115 -15.93 5.77 -14.96
CA ASP A 115 -16.44 7.01 -14.35
C ASP A 115 -16.67 6.89 -12.83
N ASN A 116 -16.68 5.65 -12.33
CA ASN A 116 -16.89 5.28 -10.93
C ASN A 116 -15.61 4.93 -10.15
N GLU A 117 -14.42 5.04 -10.73
CA GLU A 117 -13.18 4.56 -10.11
C GLU A 117 -12.32 5.67 -9.47
N ASN A 118 -11.54 5.27 -8.47
CA ASN A 118 -10.52 6.12 -7.85
C ASN A 118 -9.44 6.47 -8.90
N ARG A 119 -8.89 7.69 -8.84
CA ARG A 119 -7.86 8.13 -9.79
C ARG A 119 -6.48 7.87 -9.19
N ALA A 120 -5.60 7.22 -9.94
CA ALA A 120 -4.22 7.06 -9.53
C ALA A 120 -3.24 7.69 -10.52
N TYR A 121 -2.20 8.28 -9.97
CA TYR A 121 -1.14 9.00 -10.67
C TYR A 121 0.22 8.49 -10.20
N VAL A 122 1.18 8.38 -11.11
CA VAL A 122 2.52 7.85 -10.84
C VAL A 122 3.58 8.74 -11.47
N SER A 123 4.67 9.05 -10.75
CA SER A 123 5.68 10.01 -11.20
C SER A 123 6.62 9.51 -12.30
N ARG A 124 6.82 8.17 -12.45
CA ARG A 124 7.50 7.45 -13.55
C ARG A 124 7.46 5.93 -13.29
N TYR A 125 7.57 5.10 -14.33
CA TYR A 125 7.54 3.62 -14.28
C TYR A 125 8.83 2.96 -13.70
N TRP A 126 9.38 3.42 -12.58
CA TRP A 126 10.71 2.95 -12.09
C TRP A 126 10.83 2.97 -10.55
N GLN A 127 11.90 2.34 -10.04
CA GLN A 127 12.29 2.37 -8.61
C GLN A 127 12.34 3.81 -8.06
N GLY A 128 11.76 4.01 -6.86
CA GLY A 128 11.64 5.33 -6.23
C GLY A 128 10.48 6.19 -6.76
N ALA A 129 9.47 5.58 -7.40
CA ALA A 129 8.29 6.30 -7.86
C ALA A 129 7.43 6.83 -6.71
N SER A 130 6.76 7.94 -7.00
CA SER A 130 5.74 8.56 -6.16
C SER A 130 4.37 8.25 -6.75
N VAL A 131 3.41 7.94 -5.88
CA VAL A 131 2.06 7.56 -6.28
C VAL A 131 1.05 8.40 -5.53
N LEU A 132 0.10 8.99 -6.25
CA LEU A 132 -1.04 9.71 -5.70
C LEU A 132 -2.33 8.99 -6.08
N ILE A 133 -3.12 8.59 -5.10
CA ILE A 133 -4.44 7.99 -5.27
C ILE A 133 -5.47 9.00 -4.76
N GLU A 134 -6.26 9.58 -5.66
CA GLU A 134 -7.41 10.40 -5.31
C GLU A 134 -8.65 9.52 -5.25
N LYS A 135 -9.35 9.64 -4.12
CA LYS A 135 -10.62 8.98 -3.95
C LYS A 135 -11.72 9.73 -4.70
N ARG A 136 -12.60 9.00 -5.39
CA ARG A 136 -13.71 9.63 -6.12
C ARG A 136 -14.72 10.31 -5.20
N GLU A 137 -15.06 9.65 -4.09
CA GLU A 137 -16.14 10.05 -3.18
C GLU A 137 -15.57 10.42 -1.81
N ASN A 138 -16.21 11.38 -1.11
CA ASN A 138 -15.97 11.69 0.31
C ASN A 138 -16.49 10.58 1.27
N LYS A 139 -16.30 9.32 0.88
CA LYS A 139 -16.55 8.12 1.69
C LYS A 139 -15.29 7.76 2.49
N PRO A 140 -15.40 6.95 3.56
CA PRO A 140 -14.25 6.44 4.30
C PRO A 140 -13.42 5.48 3.45
N TRP A 141 -12.09 5.59 3.50
CA TRP A 141 -11.14 4.65 2.91
C TRP A 141 -11.39 3.23 3.43
N THR A 142 -11.46 2.29 2.50
CA THR A 142 -11.65 0.87 2.77
C THR A 142 -10.53 0.06 2.15
N ARG A 143 -10.37 -1.19 2.59
CA ARG A 143 -9.40 -2.11 1.97
C ARG A 143 -9.65 -2.26 0.47
N ARG A 144 -10.92 -2.33 0.04
CA ARG A 144 -11.30 -2.40 -1.38
C ARG A 144 -10.83 -1.18 -2.18
N SER A 145 -10.89 0.02 -1.58
CA SER A 145 -10.46 1.26 -2.24
C SER A 145 -8.96 1.35 -2.54
N ILE A 146 -8.14 0.56 -1.84
CA ILE A 146 -6.68 0.50 -2.01
C ILE A 146 -6.27 -0.79 -2.76
N ALA A 147 -7.03 -1.89 -2.60
CA ALA A 147 -6.72 -3.21 -3.14
C ALA A 147 -6.50 -3.21 -4.66
N SER A 148 -7.31 -2.45 -5.42
CA SER A 148 -7.20 -2.33 -6.88
C SER A 148 -5.84 -1.79 -7.37
N TYR A 149 -5.06 -1.20 -6.47
CA TYR A 149 -3.75 -0.61 -6.77
C TYR A 149 -2.57 -1.52 -6.42
N LEU A 150 -2.74 -2.43 -5.47
CA LEU A 150 -1.65 -3.25 -4.93
C LEU A 150 -1.20 -4.37 -5.86
N GLY A 151 -2.01 -4.74 -6.85
CA GLY A 151 -1.68 -5.75 -7.86
C GLY A 151 -0.95 -5.20 -9.08
N ARG A 152 -0.85 -3.87 -9.24
CA ARG A 152 -0.32 -3.25 -10.47
C ARG A 152 1.19 -3.08 -10.41
N GLU A 153 1.88 -3.48 -11.48
CA GLU A 153 3.35 -3.37 -11.60
C GLU A 153 3.85 -1.93 -11.37
N ASN A 154 3.11 -0.94 -11.86
CA ASN A 154 3.50 0.47 -11.82
C ASN A 154 3.25 1.13 -10.45
N MET A 155 2.71 0.39 -9.48
CA MET A 155 2.30 0.88 -8.15
C MET A 155 3.20 0.31 -7.04
N GLU A 156 4.44 -0.03 -7.39
CA GLU A 156 5.45 -0.59 -6.47
C GLU A 156 5.56 0.23 -5.18
N ALA A 157 5.48 1.57 -5.27
CA ALA A 157 5.54 2.43 -4.10
C ALA A 157 4.43 2.18 -3.08
N VAL A 158 3.20 1.99 -3.54
CA VAL A 158 2.06 1.67 -2.67
C VAL A 158 2.21 0.28 -2.08
N GLN A 159 2.71 -0.69 -2.87
CA GLN A 159 2.94 -2.06 -2.39
C GLN A 159 3.99 -2.10 -1.27
N LYS A 160 5.10 -1.39 -1.47
CA LYS A 160 6.24 -1.34 -0.56
C LYS A 160 6.01 -0.48 0.67
N THR A 161 5.18 0.57 0.57
CA THR A 161 4.80 1.41 1.73
C THR A 161 3.61 0.85 2.51
N LEU A 162 2.78 0.01 1.89
CA LEU A 162 1.61 -0.62 2.52
C LEU A 162 1.66 -2.17 2.39
N PRO A 163 2.71 -2.82 2.90
CA PRO A 163 2.91 -4.27 2.76
C PRO A 163 1.79 -5.10 3.42
N PHE A 164 1.07 -4.52 4.37
CA PHE A 164 0.00 -5.19 5.13
C PHE A 164 -1.29 -5.44 4.35
N PHE A 165 -1.50 -4.76 3.22
CA PHE A 165 -2.69 -5.02 2.40
C PHE A 165 -2.51 -6.22 1.46
N ARG A 166 -1.26 -6.55 1.10
CA ARG A 166 -0.91 -7.78 0.36
C ARG A 166 -0.93 -8.96 1.30
N ARG A 167 -1.84 -9.90 1.07
CA ARG A 167 -1.98 -11.12 1.88
C ARG A 167 -2.09 -12.39 1.03
N GLU A 168 -2.18 -12.25 -0.29
CA GLU A 168 -2.48 -13.34 -1.22
C GLU A 168 -1.39 -14.42 -1.17
N GLU A 169 -0.13 -14.01 -1.22
CA GLU A 169 1.02 -14.92 -1.13
C GLU A 169 1.00 -15.73 0.16
N GLU A 170 0.88 -15.07 1.32
CA GLU A 170 0.87 -15.79 2.61
C GLU A 170 -0.37 -16.66 2.79
N THR A 171 -1.53 -16.22 2.30
CA THR A 171 -2.74 -17.07 2.32
C THR A 171 -2.62 -18.28 1.42
N ARG A 172 -1.92 -18.16 0.28
CA ARG A 172 -1.69 -19.28 -0.64
C ARG A 172 -0.70 -20.26 -0.03
N GLU A 173 0.42 -19.80 0.50
CA GLU A 173 1.41 -20.67 1.15
C GLU A 173 0.81 -21.39 2.35
N LEU A 174 -0.02 -20.72 3.14
CA LEU A 174 -0.69 -21.33 4.29
C LEU A 174 -1.69 -22.42 3.85
N LYS A 175 -2.40 -22.24 2.73
CA LYS A 175 -3.26 -23.30 2.16
C LYS A 175 -2.43 -24.49 1.68
N GLU A 176 -1.33 -24.24 0.99
CA GLU A 176 -0.42 -25.28 0.49
C GLU A 176 0.20 -26.08 1.66
N LEU A 177 0.62 -25.42 2.74
CA LEU A 177 1.13 -26.08 3.95
C LEU A 177 0.08 -26.95 4.65
N ARG A 178 -1.15 -26.45 4.79
CA ARG A 178 -2.23 -27.23 5.39
C ARG A 178 -2.59 -28.45 4.55
N ALA A 179 -2.58 -28.32 3.23
CA ALA A 179 -2.77 -29.45 2.33
C ALA A 179 -1.65 -30.49 2.48
N ARG A 180 -0.38 -30.04 2.52
CA ARG A 180 0.77 -30.94 2.70
C ARG A 180 0.77 -31.62 4.07
N LYS A 181 0.43 -30.91 5.14
CA LYS A 181 0.28 -31.48 6.48
C LYS A 181 -0.73 -32.61 6.50
N LYS A 182 -1.87 -32.42 5.84
CA LYS A 182 -2.90 -33.46 5.71
C LYS A 182 -2.39 -34.69 4.94
N GLN A 183 -1.63 -34.49 3.86
CA GLN A 183 -0.98 -35.59 3.14
C GLN A 183 0.02 -36.34 4.01
N ILE A 184 0.85 -35.63 4.78
CA ILE A 184 1.81 -36.25 5.70
C ILE A 184 1.09 -37.08 6.77
N GLU A 185 -0.02 -36.58 7.31
CA GLU A 185 -0.85 -37.33 8.26
C GLU A 185 -1.43 -38.61 7.64
N GLU A 186 -1.91 -38.55 6.40
CA GLU A 186 -2.39 -39.72 5.64
C GLU A 186 -1.26 -40.72 5.33
N GLU A 187 -0.08 -40.24 4.91
CA GLU A 187 1.11 -41.06 4.66
C GLU A 187 1.59 -41.77 5.94
N LEU A 188 1.64 -41.07 7.08
CA LEU A 188 1.98 -41.65 8.38
C LEU A 188 0.96 -42.70 8.84
N GLN A 189 -0.33 -42.49 8.58
CA GLN A 189 -1.38 -43.48 8.86
C GLN A 189 -1.22 -44.73 7.99
N GLY A 190 -0.90 -44.55 6.71
CA GLY A 190 -0.60 -45.67 5.78
C GLY A 190 0.59 -46.51 6.27
N LEU A 191 1.70 -45.85 6.60
CA LEU A 191 2.89 -46.52 7.13
C LEU A 191 2.62 -47.30 8.44
N GLN A 192 1.76 -46.77 9.33
CA GLN A 192 1.35 -47.47 10.55
C GLN A 192 0.44 -48.68 10.28
N GLN A 193 -0.39 -48.64 9.23
CA GLN A 193 -1.22 -49.78 8.86
C GLN A 193 -0.39 -50.89 8.22
N GLU A 194 0.60 -50.54 7.42
CA GLU A 194 1.51 -51.50 6.80
C GLU A 194 2.47 -52.15 7.82
N GLU A 195 2.97 -51.42 8.83
CA GLU A 195 3.78 -51.99 9.92
C GLU A 195 3.09 -53.13 10.70
N ARG A 196 1.74 -53.18 10.68
CA ARG A 196 0.96 -54.23 11.34
C ARG A 196 0.91 -55.54 10.53
N LEU A 197 1.43 -55.57 9.31
CA LEU A 197 1.49 -56.77 8.49
C LEU A 197 2.64 -57.70 8.93
N PRO A 198 2.42 -59.02 9.11
CA PRO A 198 3.40 -59.90 9.74
C PRO A 198 4.65 -60.23 8.90
N ARG A 199 4.75 -59.78 7.65
CA ARG A 199 5.73 -60.27 6.65
C ARG A 199 6.57 -59.14 6.06
N GLU A 200 7.47 -58.58 6.86
CA GLU A 200 8.39 -57.55 6.37
C GLU A 200 9.81 -57.87 6.79
N GLU A 201 10.74 -57.74 5.84
CA GLU A 201 12.17 -57.89 6.11
C GLU A 201 12.63 -56.76 7.07
N GLN A 202 13.63 -57.05 7.91
CA GLN A 202 14.15 -56.07 8.89
C GLN A 202 14.66 -54.78 8.21
N THR A 203 15.13 -54.89 6.98
CA THR A 203 15.57 -53.80 6.09
C THR A 203 14.43 -52.87 5.70
N GLU A 204 13.27 -53.42 5.32
CA GLU A 204 12.08 -52.65 4.95
C GLU A 204 11.49 -51.89 6.15
N ARG A 205 11.49 -52.52 7.33
CA ARG A 205 11.09 -51.86 8.59
C ARG A 205 12.00 -50.68 8.95
N ALA A 206 13.32 -50.85 8.79
CA ALA A 206 14.27 -49.78 9.04
C ALA A 206 14.08 -48.59 8.09
N GLN A 207 13.85 -48.86 6.79
CA GLN A 207 13.58 -47.82 5.79
C GLN A 207 12.27 -47.06 6.08
N ARG A 208 11.21 -47.76 6.49
CA ARG A 208 9.94 -47.14 6.86
C ARG A 208 10.02 -46.32 8.13
N SER A 209 10.77 -46.78 9.13
CA SER A 209 11.03 -46.01 10.34
C SER A 209 11.78 -44.71 10.03
N GLN A 210 12.75 -44.76 9.11
CA GLN A 210 13.45 -43.58 8.61
C GLN A 210 12.49 -42.63 7.87
N GLN A 211 11.68 -43.16 6.94
CA GLN A 211 10.68 -42.37 6.20
C GLN A 211 9.64 -41.73 7.13
N ALA A 212 9.14 -42.45 8.14
CA ALA A 212 8.25 -41.90 9.16
C ALA A 212 8.95 -40.82 10.01
N GLY A 213 10.23 -40.99 10.29
CA GLY A 213 11.06 -39.98 10.97
C GLY A 213 11.20 -38.69 10.15
N GLU A 214 11.48 -38.81 8.86
CA GLU A 214 11.57 -37.68 7.92
C GLU A 214 10.23 -36.94 7.79
N LEU A 215 9.12 -37.68 7.62
CA LEU A 215 7.77 -37.11 7.57
C LEU A 215 7.39 -36.37 8.85
N ARG A 216 7.78 -36.90 10.03
CA ARG A 216 7.57 -36.21 11.31
C ARG A 216 8.39 -34.93 11.41
N GLN A 217 9.64 -34.93 10.93
CA GLN A 217 10.46 -33.72 10.88
C GLN A 217 9.86 -32.68 9.92
N GLU A 218 9.38 -33.11 8.75
CA GLU A 218 8.67 -32.25 7.79
C GLU A 218 7.41 -31.64 8.42
N ALA A 219 6.62 -32.43 9.16
CA ALA A 219 5.42 -31.96 9.84
C ALA A 219 5.71 -30.91 10.95
N VAL A 220 6.80 -31.09 11.71
CA VAL A 220 7.23 -30.14 12.75
C VAL A 220 7.68 -28.82 12.10
N ALA A 221 8.52 -28.90 11.06
CA ALA A 221 8.96 -27.71 10.31
C ALA A 221 7.78 -26.99 9.64
N GLY A 222 6.84 -27.76 9.08
CA GLY A 222 5.61 -27.24 8.47
C GLY A 222 4.72 -26.52 9.49
N SER A 223 4.56 -27.08 10.69
CA SER A 223 3.76 -26.47 11.76
C SER A 223 4.36 -25.16 12.25
N SER A 224 5.69 -25.10 12.44
CA SER A 224 6.38 -23.84 12.79
C SER A 224 6.19 -22.77 11.70
N LYS A 225 6.27 -23.16 10.42
CA LYS A 225 6.02 -22.23 9.30
C LYS A 225 4.56 -21.77 9.25
N GLU A 226 3.60 -22.66 9.54
CA GLU A 226 2.17 -22.34 9.61
C GLU A 226 1.90 -21.27 10.68
N GLU A 227 2.39 -21.47 11.91
CA GLU A 227 2.24 -20.52 13.02
C GLU A 227 2.81 -19.13 12.67
N LEU A 228 3.99 -19.09 12.03
CA LEU A 228 4.62 -17.85 11.58
C LEU A 228 3.76 -17.11 10.54
N LEU A 229 3.20 -17.82 9.56
CA LEU A 229 2.33 -17.24 8.54
C LEU A 229 1.02 -16.73 9.14
N GLU A 230 0.43 -17.46 10.08
CA GLU A 230 -0.77 -17.03 10.80
C GLU A 230 -0.52 -15.75 11.61
N ALA A 231 0.55 -15.72 12.40
CA ALA A 231 0.94 -14.55 13.17
C ALA A 231 1.17 -13.33 12.27
N LEU A 232 1.83 -13.52 11.13
CA LEU A 232 2.05 -12.49 10.13
C LEU A 232 0.73 -11.98 9.53
N LEU A 233 -0.20 -12.86 9.18
CA LEU A 233 -1.52 -12.49 8.65
C LEU A 233 -2.35 -11.69 9.66
N ILE A 234 -2.33 -12.08 10.94
CA ILE A 234 -2.99 -11.36 12.04
C ILE A 234 -2.39 -9.95 12.17
N ARG A 235 -1.06 -9.85 12.19
CA ARG A 235 -0.37 -8.56 12.28
C ARG A 235 -0.68 -7.65 11.09
N LYS A 236 -0.66 -8.18 9.88
CA LYS A 236 -1.07 -7.45 8.66
C LYS A 236 -2.51 -6.96 8.76
N ASP A 237 -3.43 -7.80 9.24
CA ASP A 237 -4.83 -7.41 9.40
C ASP A 237 -4.99 -6.27 10.42
N ALA A 238 -4.37 -6.38 11.59
CA ALA A 238 -4.39 -5.34 12.61
C ALA A 238 -3.80 -4.02 12.11
N ALA A 239 -2.64 -4.07 11.45
CA ALA A 239 -2.01 -2.90 10.84
C ALA A 239 -2.90 -2.24 9.78
N SER A 240 -3.54 -3.04 8.92
CA SER A 240 -4.45 -2.52 7.89
C SER A 240 -5.68 -1.81 8.49
N ARG A 241 -6.27 -2.36 9.55
CA ARG A 241 -7.41 -1.76 10.25
C ARG A 241 -7.00 -0.47 10.95
N GLN A 242 -5.87 -0.49 11.66
CA GLN A 242 -5.36 0.69 12.37
C GLN A 242 -5.02 1.82 11.40
N PHE A 243 -4.37 1.49 10.28
CA PHE A 243 -4.06 2.44 9.22
C PHE A 243 -5.34 3.10 8.69
N LEU A 244 -6.32 2.32 8.22
CA LEU A 244 -7.58 2.84 7.68
C LEU A 244 -8.36 3.68 8.71
N ARG A 245 -8.40 3.25 9.97
CA ARG A 245 -9.04 4.04 11.05
C ARG A 245 -8.40 5.40 11.21
N ARG A 246 -7.06 5.47 11.26
CA ARG A 246 -6.33 6.74 11.36
C ARG A 246 -6.58 7.62 10.15
N MET A 247 -6.58 7.05 8.94
CA MET A 247 -6.84 7.82 7.72
C MET A 247 -8.22 8.46 7.72
N ASN A 248 -9.24 7.67 8.05
CA ASN A 248 -10.62 8.14 8.04
C ASN A 248 -10.83 9.17 9.15
N TYR A 249 -10.29 8.92 10.34
CA TYR A 249 -10.38 9.86 11.44
C TYR A 249 -9.73 11.22 11.13
N ALA A 250 -8.55 11.23 10.50
CA ALA A 250 -7.86 12.47 10.13
C ALA A 250 -8.70 13.37 9.22
N TYR A 251 -9.44 12.77 8.27
CA TYR A 251 -10.35 13.53 7.41
C TYR A 251 -11.66 13.87 8.12
N ASP A 252 -12.34 12.87 8.70
CA ASP A 252 -13.67 13.04 9.29
C ASP A 252 -13.69 14.06 10.42
N PHE A 253 -12.62 14.15 11.21
CA PHE A 253 -12.48 15.12 12.30
C PHE A 253 -12.47 16.57 11.80
N GLN A 254 -11.86 16.83 10.63
CA GLN A 254 -11.61 18.19 10.11
C GLN A 254 -12.46 18.52 8.88
N LYS A 255 -13.27 17.56 8.41
CA LYS A 255 -14.03 17.66 7.16
C LYS A 255 -14.88 18.93 7.09
N LYS A 256 -15.58 19.27 8.17
CA LYS A 256 -16.45 20.45 8.22
C LYS A 256 -15.66 21.74 8.06
N ASP A 257 -14.51 21.84 8.71
CA ASP A 257 -13.65 23.02 8.68
C ASP A 257 -13.00 23.18 7.30
N ILE A 258 -12.52 22.07 6.72
CA ILE A 258 -11.96 22.02 5.36
C ILE A 258 -13.00 22.44 4.33
N GLU A 259 -14.18 21.81 4.35
CA GLU A 259 -15.23 22.04 3.35
C GLU A 259 -15.81 23.46 3.46
N SER A 260 -15.98 23.99 4.69
CA SER A 260 -16.47 25.37 4.90
C SER A 260 -15.47 26.42 4.41
N TYR A 261 -14.20 26.30 4.82
CA TYR A 261 -13.13 27.22 4.41
C TYR A 261 -13.02 27.31 2.89
N TYR A 262 -12.92 26.17 2.21
CA TYR A 262 -12.78 26.17 0.75
C TYR A 262 -14.05 26.60 0.03
N ARG A 263 -15.23 26.39 0.61
CA ARG A 263 -16.49 26.90 0.05
C ARG A 263 -16.53 28.42 0.10
N GLU A 264 -16.16 29.04 1.22
CA GLU A 264 -16.10 30.50 1.36
C GLU A 264 -15.04 31.11 0.43
N ARG A 265 -13.87 30.47 0.35
CA ARG A 265 -12.80 30.93 -0.53
C ARG A 265 -13.15 30.81 -2.02
N LYS A 266 -13.90 29.77 -2.41
CA LYS A 266 -14.44 29.66 -3.78
C LYS A 266 -15.48 30.74 -4.08
N LYS A 267 -16.35 31.08 -3.12
CA LYS A 267 -17.34 32.16 -3.27
C LYS A 267 -16.68 33.52 -3.48
N THR A 268 -15.75 33.89 -2.60
CA THR A 268 -15.01 35.15 -2.68
C THR A 268 -14.24 35.26 -4.01
N LEU A 269 -13.59 34.19 -4.44
CA LEU A 269 -12.91 34.19 -5.74
C LEU A 269 -13.88 34.24 -6.94
N GLY A 270 -15.05 33.64 -6.82
CA GLY A 270 -16.12 33.76 -7.83
C GLY A 270 -16.65 35.19 -7.93
N GLN A 271 -16.82 35.87 -6.79
CA GLN A 271 -17.21 37.28 -6.72
C GLN A 271 -16.14 38.18 -7.34
N VAL A 272 -14.87 38.02 -6.93
CA VAL A 272 -13.75 38.79 -7.51
C VAL A 272 -13.65 38.58 -9.03
N LYS A 273 -13.81 37.34 -9.51
CA LYS A 273 -13.82 37.07 -10.96
C LYS A 273 -15.00 37.75 -11.67
N ALA A 274 -16.20 37.70 -11.08
CA ALA A 274 -17.38 38.35 -11.64
C ALA A 274 -17.26 39.88 -11.66
N GLU A 275 -16.69 40.49 -10.63
CA GLU A 275 -16.39 41.92 -10.55
C GLU A 275 -15.35 42.32 -11.62
N THR A 276 -14.24 41.59 -11.72
CA THR A 276 -13.23 41.87 -12.77
C THR A 276 -13.71 41.63 -14.20
N SER A 277 -14.68 40.73 -14.42
CA SER A 277 -15.30 40.56 -15.76
C SER A 277 -16.38 41.60 -16.05
N GLY A 278 -17.09 42.09 -15.02
CA GLY A 278 -18.09 43.15 -15.15
C GLY A 278 -17.49 44.54 -15.33
N GLU A 279 -16.30 44.80 -14.78
CA GLU A 279 -15.55 46.04 -15.01
C GLU A 279 -15.01 46.13 -16.45
N THR A 280 -14.73 45.00 -17.12
CA THR A 280 -14.34 45.00 -18.54
C THR A 280 -15.50 45.25 -19.52
N GLU A 281 -16.77 45.06 -19.11
CA GLU A 281 -17.94 45.36 -19.95
C GLU A 281 -18.47 46.80 -19.75
N GLY A 282 -17.91 47.56 -18.79
CA GLY A 282 -18.37 48.92 -18.45
C GLY A 282 -17.51 50.07 -19.00
N SER A 283 -16.55 49.81 -19.89
CA SER A 283 -15.61 50.83 -20.41
C SER A 283 -15.57 50.96 -21.93
N GLU A 284 -16.66 50.61 -22.61
CA GLU A 284 -16.90 50.98 -24.01
C GLU A 284 -18.26 51.70 -24.13
N ASP A 285 -18.42 52.83 -23.44
CA ASP A 285 -19.45 53.82 -23.75
C ASP A 285 -19.05 55.17 -23.15
N SER A 286 -17.92 55.70 -23.61
CA SER A 286 -17.61 57.14 -23.57
C SER A 286 -16.39 57.40 -24.43
N GLU A 287 -16.60 57.70 -25.72
CA GLU A 287 -16.08 58.88 -26.41
C GLU A 287 -16.30 58.77 -27.93
N GLU A 288 -17.01 59.80 -28.43
CA GLU A 288 -17.26 60.26 -29.82
C GLU A 288 -18.29 59.55 -30.73
#